data_AF-A0A7W1LT95-F1
#
_entry.id   AF-A0A7W1LT95-F1
#
_cell.length_a   1.000
_cell.length_b   1.000
_cell.length_c   1.000
_cell.angle_alpha   90.00
_cell.angle_beta   90.00
_cell.angle_gamma   90.00
#
_symmetry.space_group_name_H-M   'P 1'
#
loop_
_entity.id
_entity.type
_entity.pdbx_description
1 polymer ?
#
loop_
_entity_poly.entity_id
_entity_poly.type
_entity_poly.pdbx_seq_one_letter_code
_entity_poly.pdbx_strand_id
1 'polypeptide(L)'
;DVAAAAFATTFYRHLLDGVSFAGSVAAARNATLAAGGRETWAAYQCYGDPELVLDGAAGRSTVDEGDPVSVEDLLRRLKGIEVRASDLGRPGMGRLDRRRELLGESFERYAGWAESQGVLAPTSRSSEEQRLASSVQRQLARVAAELGQFRAAATRYVSLVGSGSGGASRRGWSLGRRWTNVEDLQQASNCLSRAAQHDAREDATDGAGEGAVAELHRAVELARLAVEITGESESYGILGGALKRLATVAGDGRDALIRQAADAYERRPASVDEQPPTAEDSDDGPYTRATAAQLGLLVDERQPEPDPTPPAPVSAAAGSGRIDCRAVAHVDYWEAAAAGDRLLTRLLARRPGDDPSAVTAEMVGAYERAFGLRSSWRERASSIDHLCDLRDLLGDDDARRDQLSEAIAALDRWERDRQAAEAAGR
;
A
#
# COMPACT_ATOMS: atom_id res chain seq x y z
N ASP A 1 -14.78 -43.60 14.36
CA ASP A 1 -15.86 -43.32 13.39
C ASP A 1 -16.65 -42.06 13.69
N VAL A 2 -17.37 -41.96 14.82
CA VAL A 2 -18.17 -40.75 15.17
C VAL A 2 -17.34 -39.46 15.12
N ALA A 3 -16.15 -39.45 15.72
CA ALA A 3 -15.24 -38.30 15.69
C ALA A 3 -14.75 -37.94 14.27
N ALA A 4 -14.47 -38.93 13.42
CA ALA A 4 -14.03 -38.72 12.05
C ALA A 4 -15.16 -38.21 11.15
N ALA A 5 -16.37 -38.74 11.33
CA ALA A 5 -17.56 -38.26 10.64
C ALA A 5 -17.89 -36.81 11.04
N ALA A 6 -17.78 -36.47 12.33
CA ALA A 6 -17.98 -35.11 12.82
C ALA A 6 -16.94 -34.13 12.22
N PHE A 7 -15.67 -34.53 12.17
CA PHE A 7 -14.62 -33.75 11.52
C PHE A 7 -14.93 -33.52 10.04
N ALA A 8 -15.08 -34.60 9.26
CA ALA A 8 -15.26 -34.52 7.81
C ALA A 8 -16.52 -33.73 7.43
N THR A 9 -17.64 -33.99 8.11
CA THR A 9 -18.91 -33.29 7.84
C THR A 9 -18.80 -31.80 8.12
N THR A 10 -18.19 -31.43 9.25
CA THR A 10 -18.01 -30.02 9.62
C THR A 10 -17.03 -29.35 8.67
N PHE A 11 -15.90 -29.98 8.40
CA PHE A 11 -14.86 -29.46 7.51
C PHE A 11 -15.42 -29.17 6.10
N TYR A 12 -16.03 -30.16 5.45
CA TYR A 12 -16.56 -29.97 4.10
C TYR A 12 -17.73 -28.99 4.07
N ARG A 13 -18.61 -28.98 5.09
CA ARG A 13 -19.67 -27.98 5.18
C ARG A 13 -19.09 -26.55 5.21
N HIS A 14 -18.16 -26.27 6.12
CA HIS A 14 -17.56 -24.94 6.22
C HIS A 14 -16.75 -24.56 4.98
N LEU A 15 -16.00 -25.51 4.41
CA LEU A 15 -15.20 -25.29 3.20
C LEU A 15 -16.10 -24.99 1.98
N LEU A 16 -17.21 -25.71 1.84
CA LEU A 16 -18.23 -25.48 0.80
C LEU A 16 -19.08 -24.23 1.06
N ASP A 17 -19.19 -23.80 2.32
CA ASP A 17 -19.87 -22.56 2.71
C ASP A 17 -18.96 -21.32 2.57
N GLY A 18 -17.71 -21.47 2.13
CA GLY A 18 -16.82 -20.36 1.81
C GLY A 18 -15.91 -19.91 2.96
N VAL A 19 -15.84 -20.69 4.04
CA VAL A 19 -14.86 -20.49 5.10
C VAL A 19 -13.48 -20.92 4.61
N SER A 20 -12.42 -20.18 4.99
CA SER A 20 -11.05 -20.55 4.63
C SER A 20 -10.71 -21.97 5.08
N PHE A 21 -9.74 -22.59 4.41
CA PHE A 21 -9.26 -23.92 4.73
C PHE A 21 -8.86 -24.03 6.20
N ALA A 22 -8.09 -23.06 6.73
CA ALA A 22 -7.72 -23.02 8.14
C ALA A 22 -8.93 -22.86 9.07
N GLY A 23 -9.88 -21.97 8.74
CA GLY A 23 -11.10 -21.78 9.52
C GLY A 23 -11.98 -23.04 9.55
N SER A 24 -12.10 -23.72 8.41
CA SER A 24 -12.84 -24.98 8.26
C SER A 24 -12.21 -26.11 9.09
N VAL A 25 -10.88 -26.22 9.10
CA VAL A 25 -10.15 -27.17 9.95
C VAL A 25 -10.36 -26.85 11.44
N ALA A 26 -10.28 -25.58 11.83
CA ALA A 26 -10.51 -25.17 13.23
C ALA A 26 -11.93 -25.52 13.70
N ALA A 27 -12.95 -25.19 12.91
CA ALA A 27 -14.34 -25.53 13.19
C ALA A 27 -14.54 -27.05 13.31
N ALA A 28 -13.93 -27.83 12.40
CA ALA A 28 -13.99 -29.29 12.42
C ALA A 28 -13.32 -29.93 13.64
N ARG A 29 -12.18 -29.39 14.09
CA ARG A 29 -11.52 -29.83 15.34
C ARG A 29 -12.38 -29.56 16.56
N ASN A 30 -12.99 -28.38 16.65
CA ASN A 30 -13.89 -28.03 17.75
C ASN A 30 -15.13 -28.92 17.80
N ALA A 31 -15.76 -29.19 16.65
CA ALA A 31 -16.89 -30.10 16.55
C ALA A 31 -16.52 -31.54 16.96
N THR A 32 -15.30 -31.98 16.60
CA THR A 32 -14.78 -33.31 16.97
C THR A 32 -14.50 -33.43 18.46
N LEU A 33 -13.96 -32.37 19.08
CA LEU A 33 -13.75 -32.30 20.52
C LEU A 33 -15.07 -32.36 21.28
N ALA A 34 -16.07 -31.58 20.85
CA ALA A 34 -17.42 -31.56 21.43
C ALA A 34 -18.14 -32.92 21.32
N ALA A 35 -17.86 -33.68 20.26
CA ALA A 35 -18.37 -35.04 20.07
C ALA A 35 -17.70 -36.11 20.98
N GLY A 36 -16.79 -35.70 21.89
CA GLY A 36 -16.18 -36.58 22.89
C GLY A 36 -14.96 -37.35 22.39
N GLY A 37 -14.34 -36.94 21.28
CA GLY A 37 -13.11 -37.55 20.78
C GLY A 37 -11.92 -37.20 21.68
N ARG A 38 -11.56 -38.08 22.64
CA ARG A 38 -10.55 -37.76 23.67
C ARG A 38 -9.14 -37.50 23.13
N GLU A 39 -8.79 -38.00 21.94
CA GLU A 39 -7.46 -37.79 21.33
C GLU A 39 -7.47 -37.60 19.79
N THR A 40 -8.60 -37.84 19.12
CA THR A 40 -8.65 -37.86 17.63
C THR A 40 -8.70 -36.47 17.00
N TRP A 41 -9.18 -35.45 17.71
CA TRP A 41 -9.28 -34.08 17.16
C TRP A 41 -7.91 -33.47 16.83
N ALA A 42 -6.88 -33.81 17.62
CA ALA A 42 -5.52 -33.32 17.45
C ALA A 42 -4.73 -34.08 16.38
N ALA A 43 -5.20 -35.28 15.99
CA ALA A 43 -4.54 -36.13 15.00
C ALA A 43 -4.72 -35.64 13.55
N TYR A 44 -5.76 -34.83 13.28
CA TYR A 44 -6.00 -34.30 11.94
C TYR A 44 -5.00 -33.20 11.59
N GLN A 45 -3.94 -33.57 10.87
CA GLN A 45 -2.98 -32.64 10.28
C GLN A 45 -3.43 -32.25 8.87
N CYS A 46 -3.21 -30.99 8.50
CA CYS A 46 -3.60 -30.46 7.21
C CYS A 46 -2.42 -29.68 6.64
N TYR A 47 -2.11 -29.91 5.36
CA TYR A 47 -1.06 -29.22 4.62
C TYR A 47 -1.69 -28.56 3.40
N GLY A 48 -1.38 -27.29 3.17
CA GLY A 48 -1.97 -26.50 2.11
C GLY A 48 -1.93 -25.01 2.46
N ASP A 49 -2.48 -24.20 1.57
CA ASP A 49 -2.67 -22.77 1.83
C ASP A 49 -3.78 -22.58 2.88
N PRO A 50 -3.47 -22.04 4.07
CA PRO A 50 -4.47 -21.82 5.12
C PRO A 50 -5.59 -20.87 4.68
N GLU A 51 -5.33 -20.01 3.69
CA GLU A 51 -6.27 -19.02 3.19
C GLU A 51 -7.09 -19.50 1.99
N LEU A 52 -6.88 -20.74 1.52
CA LEU A 52 -7.65 -21.31 0.41
C LEU A 52 -9.15 -21.30 0.72
N VAL A 53 -9.94 -20.73 -0.19
CA VAL A 53 -11.41 -20.78 -0.21
C VAL A 53 -11.83 -21.43 -1.53
N LEU A 54 -12.86 -22.29 -1.52
CA LEU A 54 -13.34 -22.92 -2.75
C LEU A 54 -14.14 -21.94 -3.62
N ASP A 55 -13.74 -21.82 -4.89
CA ASP A 55 -14.45 -21.02 -5.89
C ASP A 55 -15.89 -21.53 -6.08
N GLY A 56 -16.85 -20.60 -6.06
CA GLY A 56 -18.30 -20.88 -6.11
C GLY A 56 -19.00 -20.81 -4.75
N ALA A 57 -18.27 -20.91 -3.64
CA ALA A 57 -18.77 -20.58 -2.31
C ALA A 57 -18.68 -19.07 -1.98
N ALA A 58 -18.05 -18.30 -2.88
CA ALA A 58 -17.75 -16.87 -2.77
C ALA A 58 -18.97 -15.94 -2.56
N GLY A 59 -20.20 -16.47 -2.62
CA GLY A 59 -21.43 -15.75 -2.25
C GLY A 59 -21.66 -15.64 -0.74
N ARG A 60 -20.94 -16.40 0.09
CA ARG A 60 -21.02 -16.37 1.56
C ARG A 60 -19.62 -16.27 2.17
N SER A 61 -18.91 -15.19 1.92
CA SER A 61 -17.74 -14.87 2.75
C SER A 61 -18.27 -14.52 4.15
N THR A 62 -18.41 -15.50 5.05
CA THR A 62 -18.60 -15.20 6.47
C THR A 62 -17.28 -14.66 6.96
N VAL A 63 -17.12 -13.34 6.87
CA VAL A 63 -16.34 -12.64 7.88
C VAL A 63 -16.88 -13.15 9.22
N ASP A 64 -16.04 -13.85 9.98
CA ASP A 64 -16.40 -14.46 11.27
C ASP A 64 -17.27 -13.48 12.09
N GLU A 65 -18.58 -13.74 12.18
CA GLU A 65 -19.61 -12.73 12.48
C GLU A 65 -19.62 -12.30 13.96
N GLY A 66 -18.82 -12.95 14.82
CA GLY A 66 -18.76 -12.68 16.25
C GLY A 66 -17.79 -11.56 16.65
N ASP A 67 -18.04 -10.99 17.83
CA ASP A 67 -17.08 -10.15 18.53
C ASP A 67 -15.81 -10.95 18.86
N PRO A 68 -14.63 -10.31 18.83
CA PRO A 68 -13.40 -10.93 19.30
C PRO A 68 -13.53 -11.46 20.73
N VAL A 69 -13.01 -12.66 21.00
CA VAL A 69 -13.03 -13.26 22.35
C VAL A 69 -11.82 -12.91 23.20
N SER A 70 -10.76 -12.37 22.59
CA SER A 70 -9.56 -11.87 23.25
C SER A 70 -8.83 -10.85 22.36
N VAL A 71 -7.80 -10.19 22.89
CA VAL A 71 -6.98 -9.26 22.11
C VAL A 71 -6.13 -10.00 21.06
N GLU A 72 -5.67 -11.21 21.34
CA GLU A 72 -4.98 -12.06 20.37
C GLU A 72 -5.92 -12.51 19.25
N ASP A 73 -7.20 -12.77 19.59
CA ASP A 73 -8.24 -13.04 18.60
C ASP A 73 -8.48 -11.84 17.69
N LEU A 74 -8.58 -10.64 18.27
CA LEU A 74 -8.67 -9.39 17.53
C LEU A 74 -7.48 -9.22 16.57
N LEU A 75 -6.24 -9.38 17.05
CA LEU A 75 -5.04 -9.23 16.22
C LEU A 75 -5.04 -10.18 15.03
N ARG A 76 -5.45 -11.44 15.23
CA ARG A 76 -5.55 -12.44 14.15
C ARG A 76 -6.62 -12.07 13.13
N ARG A 77 -7.80 -11.64 13.59
CA ARG A 77 -8.91 -11.20 12.73
C ARG A 77 -8.49 -9.98 11.89
N LEU A 78 -7.86 -8.99 12.52
CA LEU A 78 -7.33 -7.82 11.82
C LEU A 78 -6.23 -8.19 10.82
N LYS A 79 -5.33 -9.13 11.14
CA LYS A 79 -4.33 -9.60 10.18
C LYS A 79 -4.96 -10.28 8.97
N GLY A 80 -6.04 -11.04 9.18
CA GLY A 80 -6.83 -11.62 8.09
C GLY A 80 -7.54 -10.57 7.24
N ILE A 81 -7.92 -9.41 7.80
CA ILE A 81 -8.41 -8.28 6.99
C ILE A 81 -7.25 -7.66 6.21
N GLU A 82 -6.10 -7.40 6.83
CA GLU A 82 -4.93 -6.79 6.17
C GLU A 82 -4.51 -7.58 4.94
N VAL A 83 -4.35 -8.90 5.05
CA VAL A 83 -3.96 -9.76 3.92
C VAL A 83 -4.99 -9.67 2.78
N ARG A 84 -6.29 -9.81 3.11
CA ARG A 84 -7.35 -9.71 2.11
C ARG A 84 -7.46 -8.31 1.49
N ALA A 85 -7.14 -7.27 2.24
CA ALA A 85 -7.08 -5.89 1.77
C ALA A 85 -5.89 -5.69 0.82
N SER A 86 -4.71 -6.24 1.13
CA SER A 86 -3.53 -6.17 0.25
C SER A 86 -3.73 -6.93 -1.08
N ASP A 87 -4.61 -7.94 -1.09
CA ASP A 87 -4.98 -8.69 -2.29
C ASP A 87 -6.18 -8.08 -3.06
N LEU A 88 -6.69 -6.93 -2.62
CA LEU A 88 -7.74 -6.23 -3.36
C LEU A 88 -7.25 -5.88 -4.77
N GLY A 89 -8.08 -6.15 -5.76
CA GLY A 89 -7.80 -5.81 -7.16
C GLY A 89 -6.99 -6.86 -7.93
N ARG A 90 -6.53 -7.94 -7.28
CA ARG A 90 -5.85 -9.03 -7.98
C ARG A 90 -6.83 -9.84 -8.86
N PRO A 91 -6.41 -10.32 -10.04
CA PRO A 91 -7.26 -11.09 -10.96
C PRO A 91 -7.94 -12.29 -10.28
N GLY A 92 -9.20 -12.55 -10.65
CA GLY A 92 -9.95 -13.75 -10.24
C GLY A 92 -10.68 -13.66 -8.89
N MET A 93 -10.54 -12.57 -8.14
CA MET A 93 -11.02 -12.50 -6.75
C MET A 93 -12.38 -11.77 -6.58
N GLY A 94 -13.21 -11.67 -7.62
CA GLY A 94 -14.56 -11.09 -7.55
C GLY A 94 -14.63 -9.57 -7.37
N ARG A 95 -15.84 -9.02 -7.20
CA ARG A 95 -16.14 -7.58 -7.25
C ARG A 95 -15.34 -6.77 -6.21
N LEU A 96 -14.41 -5.93 -6.69
CA LEU A 96 -13.52 -5.11 -5.88
C LEU A 96 -14.25 -4.23 -4.84
N ASP A 97 -15.21 -3.41 -5.29
CA ASP A 97 -15.89 -2.44 -4.42
C ASP A 97 -16.64 -3.13 -3.28
N ARG A 98 -17.37 -4.20 -3.61
CA ARG A 98 -18.13 -4.95 -2.60
C ARG A 98 -17.20 -5.62 -1.58
N ARG A 99 -16.06 -6.14 -2.03
CA ARG A 99 -15.06 -6.74 -1.11
C ARG A 99 -14.43 -5.68 -0.21
N ARG A 100 -14.04 -4.54 -0.77
CA ARG A 100 -13.50 -3.42 0.00
C ARG A 100 -14.51 -2.92 1.03
N GLU A 101 -15.77 -2.77 0.64
CA GLU A 101 -16.88 -2.40 1.53
C GLU A 101 -17.03 -3.40 2.70
N LEU A 102 -17.12 -4.70 2.40
CA LEU A 102 -17.24 -5.75 3.43
C LEU A 102 -16.03 -5.80 4.38
N LEU A 103 -14.81 -5.64 3.85
CA LEU A 103 -13.60 -5.55 4.67
C LEU A 103 -13.61 -4.29 5.53
N GLY A 104 -14.09 -3.17 5.00
CA GLY A 104 -14.30 -1.91 5.73
C GLY A 104 -15.30 -2.07 6.88
N GLU A 105 -16.48 -2.65 6.63
CA GLU A 105 -17.48 -2.93 7.67
C GLU A 105 -16.90 -3.80 8.80
N SER A 106 -16.11 -4.82 8.43
CA SER A 106 -15.44 -5.71 9.36
C SER A 106 -14.38 -4.99 10.18
N PHE A 107 -13.60 -4.12 9.53
CA PHE A 107 -12.59 -3.30 10.15
C PHE A 107 -13.21 -2.35 11.18
N GLU A 108 -14.28 -1.63 10.82
CA GLU A 108 -14.95 -0.69 11.73
C GLU A 108 -15.54 -1.41 12.94
N ARG A 109 -16.13 -2.60 12.76
CA ARG A 109 -16.61 -3.43 13.87
C ARG A 109 -15.50 -3.75 14.86
N TYR A 110 -14.35 -4.21 14.37
CA TYR A 110 -13.23 -4.59 15.23
C TYR A 110 -12.51 -3.40 15.85
N ALA A 111 -12.44 -2.27 15.15
CA ALA A 111 -11.94 -1.01 15.70
C ALA A 111 -12.83 -0.53 16.86
N GLY A 112 -14.16 -0.51 16.64
CA GLY A 112 -15.13 -0.14 17.67
C GLY A 112 -15.12 -1.08 18.87
N TRP A 113 -14.95 -2.39 18.65
CA TRP A 113 -14.77 -3.35 19.74
C TRP A 113 -13.53 -3.01 20.57
N ALA A 114 -12.37 -2.80 19.94
CA ALA A 114 -11.12 -2.48 20.64
C ALA A 114 -11.22 -1.19 21.48
N GLU A 115 -11.92 -0.18 20.97
CA GLU A 115 -12.23 1.05 21.69
C GLU A 115 -13.16 0.79 22.89
N SER A 116 -14.25 0.05 22.69
CA SER A 116 -15.23 -0.25 23.74
C SER A 116 -14.63 -1.05 24.91
N GLN A 117 -13.65 -1.90 24.63
CA GLN A 117 -12.95 -2.70 25.63
C GLN A 117 -11.80 -1.93 26.31
N GLY A 118 -11.56 -0.67 25.92
CA GLY A 118 -10.47 0.14 26.48
C GLY A 118 -9.06 -0.34 26.12
N VAL A 119 -8.93 -1.21 25.10
CA VAL A 119 -7.65 -1.84 24.70
C VAL A 119 -6.65 -0.80 24.20
N LEU A 120 -7.15 0.24 23.53
CA LEU A 120 -6.33 1.28 22.91
C LEU A 120 -5.81 2.34 23.89
N ALA A 121 -6.39 2.41 25.09
CA ALA A 121 -6.04 3.36 26.14
C ALA A 121 -6.00 2.64 27.50
N PRO A 122 -5.03 1.73 27.71
CA PRO A 122 -4.98 0.92 28.92
C PRO A 122 -4.90 1.81 30.16
N THR A 123 -5.73 1.52 31.15
CA THR A 123 -5.79 2.28 32.41
C THR A 123 -4.60 1.97 33.33
N SER A 124 -3.97 0.81 33.17
CA SER A 124 -2.76 0.43 33.88
C SER A 124 -1.50 0.86 33.11
N ARG A 125 -0.40 1.07 33.86
CA ARG A 125 0.92 1.37 33.30
C ARG A 125 1.81 0.13 33.16
N SER A 126 1.23 -1.08 33.13
CA SER A 126 2.04 -2.28 32.93
C SER A 126 2.68 -2.24 31.54
N SER A 127 3.95 -2.65 31.44
CA SER A 127 4.69 -2.65 30.16
C SER A 127 4.12 -3.66 29.15
N GLU A 128 3.35 -4.63 29.61
CA GLU A 128 2.72 -5.63 28.76
C GLU A 128 1.44 -5.09 28.12
N GLU A 129 0.55 -4.46 28.88
CA GLU A 129 -0.67 -3.84 28.33
C GLU A 129 -0.34 -2.73 27.34
N GLN A 130 0.70 -1.92 27.60
CA GLN A 130 1.16 -0.89 26.67
C GLN A 130 1.70 -1.48 25.36
N ARG A 131 2.43 -2.60 25.43
CA ARG A 131 2.92 -3.31 24.23
C ARG A 131 1.76 -3.88 23.43
N LEU A 132 0.78 -4.47 24.10
CA LEU A 132 -0.39 -5.04 23.47
C LEU A 132 -1.25 -3.96 22.80
N ALA A 133 -1.52 -2.84 23.49
CA ALA A 133 -2.21 -1.69 22.94
C ALA A 133 -1.49 -1.14 21.69
N SER A 134 -0.17 -1.03 21.73
CA SER A 134 0.64 -0.59 20.59
C SER A 134 0.55 -1.56 19.40
N SER A 135 0.54 -2.88 19.66
CA SER A 135 0.36 -3.89 18.62
C SER A 135 -1.01 -3.78 17.95
N VAL A 136 -2.08 -3.59 18.74
CA VAL A 136 -3.44 -3.40 18.20
C VAL A 136 -3.54 -2.11 17.39
N GLN A 137 -3.02 -0.99 17.91
CA GLN A 137 -2.96 0.29 17.20
C GLN A 137 -2.24 0.16 15.86
N ARG A 138 -1.08 -0.49 15.84
CA ARG A 138 -0.30 -0.73 14.62
C ARG A 138 -1.07 -1.58 13.62
N GLN A 139 -1.71 -2.65 14.09
CA GLN A 139 -2.47 -3.54 13.21
C GLN A 139 -3.71 -2.84 12.62
N LEU A 140 -4.44 -2.05 13.43
CA LEU A 140 -5.54 -1.21 12.94
C LEU A 140 -5.05 -0.19 11.91
N ALA A 141 -3.89 0.44 12.15
CA ALA A 141 -3.31 1.40 11.22
C ALA A 141 -2.91 0.74 9.88
N ARG A 142 -2.33 -0.46 9.89
CA ARG A 142 -2.02 -1.23 8.67
C ARG A 142 -3.28 -1.52 7.86
N VAL A 143 -4.32 -2.05 8.50
CA VAL A 143 -5.60 -2.34 7.82
C VAL A 143 -6.21 -1.08 7.22
N ALA A 144 -6.26 0.02 7.98
CA ALA A 144 -6.76 1.30 7.48
C ALA A 144 -5.97 1.78 6.25
N ALA A 145 -4.63 1.66 6.26
CA ALA A 145 -3.80 2.03 5.13
C ALA A 145 -4.05 1.14 3.89
N GLU A 146 -4.18 -0.19 4.07
CA GLU A 146 -4.52 -1.10 2.97
C GLU A 146 -5.92 -0.84 2.37
N LEU A 147 -6.86 -0.38 3.19
CA LEU A 147 -8.19 0.03 2.72
C LEU A 147 -8.22 1.45 2.11
N GLY A 148 -7.07 2.15 2.06
CA GLY A 148 -6.95 3.52 1.56
C GLY A 148 -7.46 4.60 2.54
N GLN A 149 -7.77 4.25 3.79
CA GLN A 149 -8.21 5.19 4.83
C GLN A 149 -7.00 5.87 5.50
N PHE A 150 -6.23 6.64 4.73
CA PHE A 150 -4.95 7.20 5.18
C PHE A 150 -5.07 8.13 6.39
N ARG A 151 -6.16 8.91 6.50
CA ARG A 151 -6.43 9.78 7.66
C ARG A 151 -6.53 8.96 8.96
N ALA A 152 -7.31 7.88 8.92
CA ALA A 152 -7.50 6.98 10.07
C ALA A 152 -6.22 6.19 10.40
N ALA A 153 -5.42 5.81 9.41
CA ALA A 153 -4.11 5.20 9.60
C ALA A 153 -3.11 6.19 10.23
N ALA A 154 -3.06 7.43 9.73
CA ALA A 154 -2.19 8.48 10.20
C ALA A 154 -2.44 8.81 11.67
N THR A 155 -3.69 8.98 12.09
CA THR A 155 -4.04 9.23 13.51
C THR A 155 -3.45 8.16 14.43
N ARG A 156 -3.54 6.88 14.04
CA ARG A 156 -3.04 5.75 14.83
C ARG A 156 -1.52 5.69 14.86
N TYR A 157 -0.85 5.78 13.70
CA TYR A 157 0.61 5.82 13.67
C TYR A 157 1.21 7.04 14.39
N VAL A 158 0.59 8.22 14.26
CA VAL A 158 1.02 9.43 14.98
C VAL A 158 0.90 9.25 16.50
N SER A 159 -0.13 8.54 16.98
CA SER A 159 -0.27 8.22 18.41
C SER A 159 0.83 7.28 18.93
N LEU A 160 1.37 6.40 18.08
CA LEU A 160 2.46 5.48 18.44
C LEU A 160 3.81 6.20 18.56
N VAL A 161 4.03 7.22 17.73
CA VAL A 161 5.30 7.98 17.73
C VAL A 161 5.29 9.14 18.73
N GLY A 162 4.12 9.54 19.25
CA GLY A 162 3.93 10.72 20.09
C GLY A 162 3.24 10.46 21.44
N SER A 163 3.99 10.66 22.53
CA SER A 163 3.46 11.09 23.84
C SER A 163 4.51 11.97 24.51
N GLY A 164 4.31 13.30 24.46
CA GLY A 164 5.14 14.29 25.15
C GLY A 164 4.26 15.44 25.65
N SER A 165 3.91 15.38 26.93
CA SER A 165 3.04 16.34 27.63
C SER A 165 3.64 17.75 27.68
N GLY A 166 2.79 18.73 27.39
CA GLY A 166 2.70 20.03 28.06
C GLY A 166 3.98 20.82 28.30
N GLY A 167 4.22 21.84 27.46
CA GLY A 167 5.13 22.93 27.79
C GLY A 167 5.35 23.81 26.58
N ALA A 168 4.84 25.04 26.64
CA ALA A 168 5.02 26.07 25.64
C ALA A 168 6.52 26.44 25.49
N SER A 169 7.25 25.65 24.71
CA SER A 169 8.56 26.02 24.19
C SER A 169 8.56 25.68 22.71
N ARG A 170 8.56 26.74 21.90
CA ARG A 170 8.86 26.68 20.46
C ARG A 170 10.17 25.91 20.28
N ARG A 171 10.13 24.89 19.41
CA ARG A 171 11.19 23.91 19.05
C ARG A 171 11.38 22.76 20.05
N GLY A 172 11.01 21.57 19.60
CA GLY A 172 11.51 20.31 20.17
C GLY A 172 10.40 19.43 20.74
N TRP A 173 9.88 18.53 19.92
CA TRP A 173 9.22 17.33 20.42
C TRP A 173 10.25 16.57 21.26
N SER A 174 9.96 16.33 22.54
CA SER A 174 10.76 15.39 23.35
C SER A 174 10.34 13.97 22.97
N LEU A 175 10.79 13.51 21.80
CA LEU A 175 10.72 12.08 21.49
C LEU A 175 11.48 11.34 22.58
N GLY A 176 10.79 10.46 23.29
CA GLY A 176 11.45 9.48 24.13
C GLY A 176 12.30 8.60 23.22
N ARG A 177 13.58 8.98 23.01
CA ARG A 177 14.58 8.30 22.17
C ARG A 177 14.73 6.79 22.42
N ARG A 178 14.03 6.22 23.40
CA ARG A 178 14.17 4.83 23.85
C ARG A 178 13.19 3.83 23.21
N TRP A 179 12.12 4.24 22.52
CA TRP A 179 11.06 3.30 22.10
C TRP A 179 10.37 3.56 20.75
N THR A 180 10.82 4.53 19.96
CA THR A 180 10.17 4.80 18.67
C THR A 180 10.63 3.77 17.63
N ASN A 181 9.73 2.90 17.18
CA ASN A 181 9.98 2.03 16.03
C ASN A 181 10.07 2.89 14.77
N VAL A 182 11.13 2.73 13.98
CA VAL A 182 11.34 3.50 12.74
C VAL A 182 10.21 3.25 11.75
N GLU A 183 9.70 2.02 11.69
CA GLU A 183 8.57 1.69 10.84
C GLU A 183 7.34 2.54 11.18
N ASP A 184 7.09 2.82 12.47
CA ASP A 184 5.97 3.68 12.87
C ASP A 184 6.18 5.13 12.42
N LEU A 185 7.43 5.64 12.41
CA LEU A 185 7.75 6.97 11.87
C LEU A 185 7.54 7.03 10.35
N GLN A 186 8.04 6.03 9.63
CA GLN A 186 7.90 5.91 8.18
C GLN A 186 6.42 5.85 7.80
N GLN A 187 5.64 4.97 8.44
CA GLN A 187 4.21 4.82 8.13
C GLN A 187 3.38 6.02 8.61
N ALA A 188 3.73 6.65 9.74
CA ALA A 188 3.10 7.91 10.17
C ALA A 188 3.30 9.00 9.11
N SER A 189 4.53 9.20 8.64
CA SER A 189 4.85 10.19 7.59
C SER A 189 4.10 9.88 6.28
N ASN A 190 4.13 8.63 5.84
CA ASN A 190 3.52 8.19 4.60
C ASN A 190 1.99 8.41 4.61
N CYS A 191 1.31 7.95 5.67
CA CYS A 191 -0.15 8.09 5.78
C CYS A 191 -0.56 9.54 6.00
N LEU A 192 0.16 10.28 6.86
CA LEU A 192 -0.16 11.68 7.14
C LEU A 192 0.01 12.56 5.89
N SER A 193 1.09 12.37 5.13
CA SER A 193 1.30 13.15 3.90
C SER A 193 0.26 12.86 2.82
N ARG A 194 -0.16 11.60 2.67
CA ARG A 194 -1.26 11.24 1.75
C ARG A 194 -2.59 11.86 2.17
N ALA A 195 -2.94 11.72 3.45
CA ALA A 195 -4.20 12.24 3.97
C ALA A 195 -4.26 13.77 3.85
N ALA A 196 -3.20 14.48 4.24
CA ALA A 196 -3.14 15.94 4.18
C ALA A 196 -3.21 16.46 2.73
N GLN A 197 -2.54 15.79 1.79
CA GLN A 197 -2.62 16.15 0.38
C GLN A 197 -4.01 15.90 -0.20
N HIS A 198 -4.66 14.78 0.19
CA HIS A 198 -6.01 14.48 -0.25
C HIS A 198 -7.00 15.54 0.25
N ASP A 199 -6.96 15.88 1.54
CA ASP A 199 -7.82 16.92 2.12
C ASP A 199 -7.59 18.28 1.42
N ALA A 200 -6.34 18.63 1.09
CA ALA A 200 -6.03 19.85 0.32
C ALA A 200 -6.58 19.84 -1.11
N ARG A 201 -6.73 18.67 -1.74
CA ARG A 201 -7.31 18.53 -3.08
C ARG A 201 -8.83 18.60 -3.05
N GLU A 202 -9.48 18.11 -1.98
CA GLU A 202 -10.94 18.12 -1.84
C GLU A 202 -11.49 19.46 -1.33
N ASP A 203 -10.79 20.11 -0.40
CA ASP A 203 -11.23 21.36 0.19
C ASP A 203 -10.74 22.59 -0.60
N ALA A 204 -11.59 23.09 -1.50
CA ALA A 204 -11.38 24.34 -2.24
C ALA A 204 -11.65 25.63 -1.43
N THR A 205 -11.83 25.54 -0.10
CA THR A 205 -12.18 26.69 0.76
C THR A 205 -10.97 27.34 1.41
N ASP A 206 -10.96 28.67 1.44
CA ASP A 206 -9.94 29.51 2.08
C ASP A 206 -9.79 29.15 3.58
N GLY A 207 -8.70 28.44 3.93
CA GLY A 207 -8.34 28.05 5.29
C GLY A 207 -7.97 26.57 5.47
N ALA A 208 -8.50 25.68 4.63
CA ALA A 208 -8.17 24.25 4.67
C ALA A 208 -6.72 23.97 4.23
N GLY A 209 -6.21 24.78 3.29
CA GLY A 209 -4.82 24.71 2.83
C GLY A 209 -3.78 24.92 3.94
N GLU A 210 -4.03 25.81 4.91
CA GLU A 210 -3.09 26.05 6.01
C GLU A 210 -2.95 24.83 6.94
N GLY A 211 -4.07 24.15 7.23
CA GLY A 211 -4.08 22.93 8.03
C GLY A 211 -3.34 21.79 7.33
N ALA A 212 -3.62 21.57 6.05
CA ALA A 212 -2.95 20.54 5.25
C ALA A 212 -1.44 20.79 5.13
N VAL A 213 -1.01 22.04 4.92
CA VAL A 213 0.41 22.41 4.88
C VAL A 213 1.11 22.12 6.21
N ALA A 214 0.48 22.43 7.34
CA ALA A 214 1.03 22.12 8.66
C ALA A 214 1.20 20.61 8.89
N GLU A 215 0.23 19.80 8.48
CA GLU A 215 0.32 18.34 8.55
C GLU A 215 1.39 17.77 7.59
N LEU A 216 1.55 18.34 6.40
CA LEU A 216 2.60 17.94 5.46
C LEU A 216 3.99 18.28 5.98
N HIS A 217 4.18 19.46 6.57
CA HIS A 217 5.42 19.77 7.29
C HIS A 217 5.69 18.76 8.40
N ARG A 218 4.65 18.36 9.13
CA ARG A 218 4.76 17.34 10.16
C ARG A 218 5.17 15.98 9.59
N ALA A 219 4.61 15.57 8.46
CA ALA A 219 5.02 14.35 7.78
C ALA A 219 6.50 14.40 7.35
N VAL A 220 6.97 15.55 6.86
CA VAL A 220 8.40 15.75 6.51
C VAL A 220 9.30 15.63 7.73
N GLU A 221 8.92 16.19 8.89
CA GLU A 221 9.68 16.02 10.13
C GLU A 221 9.79 14.55 10.53
N LEU A 222 8.69 13.80 10.52
CA LEU A 222 8.68 12.37 10.83
C LEU A 222 9.61 11.57 9.92
N ALA A 223 9.59 11.85 8.61
CA ALA A 223 10.48 11.19 7.65
C ALA A 223 11.96 11.55 7.85
N ARG A 224 12.27 12.82 8.14
CA ARG A 224 13.65 13.24 8.46
C ARG A 224 14.20 12.50 9.67
N LEU A 225 13.37 12.26 10.68
CA LEU A 225 13.77 11.45 11.83
C LEU A 225 14.00 9.99 11.48
N ALA A 226 13.16 9.38 10.64
CA ALA A 226 13.40 8.02 10.15
C ALA A 226 14.75 7.92 9.43
N VAL A 227 15.08 8.91 8.59
CA VAL A 227 16.38 9.04 7.91
C VAL A 227 17.53 9.22 8.92
N GLU A 228 17.38 10.05 9.95
CA GLU A 228 18.41 10.23 10.99
C GLU A 228 18.71 8.93 11.74
N ILE A 229 17.70 8.09 11.96
CA ILE A 229 17.84 6.85 12.72
C ILE A 229 18.45 5.72 11.87
N THR A 230 18.03 5.58 10.61
CA THR A 230 18.40 4.42 9.76
C THR A 230 19.37 4.75 8.65
N GLY A 231 19.22 5.90 7.99
CA GLY A 231 19.96 6.23 6.78
C GLY A 231 19.67 5.32 5.58
N GLU A 232 18.63 4.49 5.64
CA GLU A 232 18.28 3.51 4.62
C GLU A 232 17.48 4.14 3.47
N SER A 233 17.52 3.50 2.29
CA SER A 233 16.86 3.99 1.07
C SER A 233 15.34 4.11 1.21
N GLU A 234 14.69 3.21 1.96
CA GLU A 234 13.25 3.32 2.25
C GLU A 234 12.91 4.63 2.97
N SER A 235 13.67 4.98 4.02
CA SER A 235 13.47 6.22 4.78
C SER A 235 13.65 7.46 3.89
N TYR A 236 14.63 7.42 2.98
CA TYR A 236 14.84 8.47 1.98
C TYR A 236 13.69 8.56 0.97
N GLY A 237 13.16 7.42 0.51
CA GLY A 237 11.96 7.37 -0.34
C GLY A 237 10.72 7.96 0.34
N ILE A 238 10.51 7.66 1.63
CA ILE A 238 9.43 8.27 2.43
C ILE A 238 9.61 9.78 2.55
N LEU A 239 10.84 10.26 2.80
CA LEU A 239 11.15 11.69 2.85
C LEU A 239 10.88 12.38 1.50
N GLY A 240 11.35 11.79 0.39
CA GLY A 240 11.08 12.28 -0.96
C GLY A 240 9.59 12.34 -1.26
N GLY A 241 8.82 11.32 -0.85
CA GLY A 241 7.37 11.29 -0.97
C GLY A 241 6.68 12.41 -0.19
N ALA A 242 7.05 12.63 1.07
CA ALA A 242 6.46 13.69 1.90
C ALA A 242 6.79 15.10 1.37
N LEU A 243 8.04 15.34 0.94
CA LEU A 243 8.46 16.61 0.35
C LEU A 243 7.76 16.88 -0.99
N LYS A 244 7.62 15.86 -1.85
CA LYS A 244 6.88 15.95 -3.10
C LYS A 244 5.43 16.38 -2.86
N ARG A 245 4.74 15.73 -1.91
CA ARG A 245 3.35 16.10 -1.57
C ARG A 245 3.25 17.49 -0.97
N LEU A 246 4.19 17.88 -0.10
CA LEU A 246 4.25 19.25 0.40
C LEU A 246 4.39 20.27 -0.74
N ALA A 247 5.20 19.98 -1.76
CA ALA A 247 5.35 20.84 -2.93
C ALA A 247 4.08 20.96 -3.79
N THR A 248 3.14 20.01 -3.73
CA THR A 248 1.86 20.11 -4.45
C THR A 248 0.86 21.06 -3.78
N VAL A 249 1.05 21.38 -2.50
CA VAL A 249 0.12 22.19 -1.70
C VAL A 249 0.74 23.52 -1.27
N ALA A 250 2.05 23.56 -1.06
CA ALA A 250 2.76 24.76 -0.66
C ALA A 250 2.83 25.78 -1.81
N GLY A 251 2.36 27.01 -1.56
CA GLY A 251 2.46 28.12 -2.52
C GLY A 251 3.91 28.62 -2.67
N ASP A 252 4.59 28.89 -1.57
CA ASP A 252 5.95 29.43 -1.57
C ASP A 252 7.01 28.31 -1.48
N GLY A 253 8.14 28.48 -2.18
CA GLY A 253 9.29 27.59 -2.08
C GLY A 253 9.11 26.22 -2.73
N ARG A 254 8.09 26.04 -3.57
CA ARG A 254 7.78 24.82 -4.33
C ARG A 254 9.01 24.20 -4.99
N ASP A 255 9.76 24.96 -5.78
CA ASP A 255 10.95 24.43 -6.49
C ASP A 255 12.03 23.93 -5.52
N ALA A 256 12.20 24.59 -4.38
CA ALA A 256 13.17 24.16 -3.37
C ALA A 256 12.73 22.83 -2.72
N LEU A 257 11.43 22.61 -2.56
CA LEU A 257 10.87 21.35 -2.08
C LEU A 257 11.00 20.23 -3.12
N ILE A 258 10.76 20.53 -4.40
CA ILE A 258 10.93 19.57 -5.50
C ILE A 258 12.40 19.13 -5.59
N ARG A 259 13.36 20.05 -5.54
CA ARG A 259 14.80 19.71 -5.52
C ARG A 259 15.16 18.85 -4.31
N GLN A 260 14.70 19.20 -3.11
CA GLN A 260 14.92 18.38 -1.91
C GLN A 260 14.28 16.98 -2.03
N ALA A 261 13.12 16.87 -2.68
CA ALA A 261 12.47 15.58 -2.92
C ALA A 261 13.28 14.74 -3.91
N ALA A 262 13.74 15.32 -5.02
CA ALA A 262 14.61 14.66 -5.99
C ALA A 262 15.90 14.17 -5.32
N ASP A 263 16.60 15.05 -4.58
CA ASP A 263 17.80 14.70 -3.82
C ASP A 263 17.56 13.55 -2.83
N ALA A 264 16.40 13.52 -2.17
CA ALA A 264 16.05 12.43 -1.26
C ALA A 264 15.89 11.10 -2.01
N TYR A 265 15.25 11.09 -3.18
CA TYR A 265 15.12 9.87 -4.00
C TYR A 265 16.44 9.42 -4.66
N GLU A 266 17.35 10.34 -4.96
CA GLU A 266 18.68 10.01 -5.53
C GLU A 266 19.65 9.44 -4.49
N ARG A 267 19.45 9.76 -3.21
CA ARG A 267 20.38 9.35 -2.15
C ARG A 267 20.43 7.83 -2.02
N ARG A 268 21.60 7.29 -2.34
CA ARG A 268 21.99 5.91 -2.00
C ARG A 268 22.55 5.85 -0.58
N PRO A 269 22.24 4.80 0.19
CA PRO A 269 22.90 4.58 1.47
C PRO A 269 24.42 4.44 1.27
N ALA A 270 25.19 5.14 2.11
CA ALA A 270 26.65 5.22 2.01
C ALA A 270 27.39 3.87 2.17
N SER A 271 26.68 2.81 2.56
CA SER A 271 27.24 1.46 2.76
C SER A 271 27.41 0.64 1.48
N VAL A 272 27.01 1.16 0.30
CA VAL A 272 27.11 0.44 -0.99
C VAL A 272 28.44 0.71 -1.72
N ASP A 273 29.32 1.56 -1.17
CA ASP A 273 30.49 2.09 -1.87
C ASP A 273 31.72 1.15 -1.96
N GLU A 274 31.68 -0.10 -1.50
CA GLU A 274 32.83 -1.02 -1.59
C GLU A 274 32.65 -2.23 -2.51
N GLN A 275 31.48 -2.46 -3.10
CA GLN A 275 31.31 -3.49 -4.13
C GLN A 275 30.52 -2.95 -5.34
N PRO A 276 30.99 -3.19 -6.58
CA PRO A 276 30.16 -2.91 -7.75
C PRO A 276 28.84 -3.68 -7.59
N PRO A 277 27.69 -3.02 -7.81
CA PRO A 277 26.39 -3.67 -7.61
C PRO A 277 26.34 -4.95 -8.44
N THR A 278 26.13 -6.08 -7.78
CA THR A 278 25.66 -7.25 -8.52
C THR A 278 24.26 -6.94 -9.02
N ALA A 279 23.82 -7.55 -10.13
CA ALA A 279 22.48 -7.32 -10.68
C ALA A 279 21.35 -7.68 -9.69
N GLU A 280 21.67 -8.34 -8.58
CA GLU A 280 20.76 -8.75 -7.51
C GLU A 280 20.77 -7.80 -6.30
N ASP A 281 21.77 -6.92 -6.14
CA ASP A 281 21.94 -6.03 -4.96
C ASP A 281 21.40 -4.60 -5.15
N SER A 282 20.87 -4.24 -6.32
CA SER A 282 20.28 -2.91 -6.55
C SER A 282 18.80 -2.87 -6.15
N ASP A 283 18.50 -3.09 -4.87
CA ASP A 283 17.15 -2.98 -4.31
C ASP A 283 16.68 -1.50 -4.21
N ASP A 284 17.56 -0.55 -4.56
CA ASP A 284 17.18 0.82 -4.92
C ASP A 284 16.41 0.79 -6.25
N GLY A 285 15.10 0.50 -6.13
CA GLY A 285 14.24 0.13 -7.23
C GLY A 285 14.20 1.15 -8.38
N PRO A 286 13.95 0.70 -9.63
CA PRO A 286 13.81 1.57 -10.80
C PRO A 286 12.84 2.75 -10.59
N TYR A 287 11.84 2.57 -9.71
CA TYR A 287 10.87 3.59 -9.32
C TYR A 287 11.49 4.85 -8.66
N THR A 288 12.40 4.70 -7.68
CA THR A 288 12.96 5.86 -6.96
C THR A 288 13.82 6.73 -7.88
N ARG A 289 14.65 6.09 -8.71
CA ARG A 289 15.47 6.77 -9.72
C ARG A 289 14.62 7.47 -10.78
N ALA A 290 13.57 6.81 -11.27
CA ALA A 290 12.65 7.43 -12.22
C ALA A 290 11.97 8.65 -11.60
N THR A 291 11.48 8.53 -10.36
CA THR A 291 10.83 9.63 -9.63
C THR A 291 11.79 10.81 -9.45
N ALA A 292 13.05 10.55 -9.04
CA ALA A 292 14.07 11.59 -8.93
C ALA A 292 14.28 12.34 -10.25
N ALA A 293 14.50 11.61 -11.35
CA ALA A 293 14.71 12.18 -12.67
C ALA A 293 13.51 13.03 -13.12
N GLN A 294 12.30 12.53 -12.91
CA GLN A 294 11.06 13.23 -13.28
C GLN A 294 10.88 14.52 -12.48
N LEU A 295 11.15 14.51 -11.18
CA LEU A 295 11.13 15.71 -10.34
C LEU A 295 12.21 16.71 -10.78
N GLY A 296 13.41 16.23 -11.13
CA GLY A 296 14.47 17.06 -11.70
C GLY A 296 14.02 17.82 -12.95
N LEU A 297 13.30 17.15 -13.85
CA LEU A 297 12.76 17.76 -15.09
C LEU A 297 11.71 18.86 -14.86
N LEU A 298 11.20 19.00 -13.64
CA LEU A 298 10.25 20.06 -13.29
C LEU A 298 10.94 21.36 -12.86
N VAL A 299 12.14 21.27 -12.28
CA VAL A 299 12.86 22.41 -11.67
C VAL A 299 14.15 22.79 -12.37
N ASP A 300 14.78 21.83 -13.03
CA ASP A 300 16.01 21.99 -13.78
C ASP A 300 15.71 21.59 -15.24
N GLU A 301 16.01 22.43 -16.22
CA GLU A 301 15.95 22.07 -17.66
C GLU A 301 17.03 21.03 -18.06
N ARG A 302 17.51 20.21 -17.11
CA ARG A 302 18.49 19.17 -17.39
C ARG A 302 17.85 18.09 -18.24
N GLN A 303 18.39 17.87 -19.43
CA GLN A 303 18.00 16.70 -20.22
C GLN A 303 18.48 15.44 -19.51
N PRO A 304 17.63 14.41 -19.38
CA PRO A 304 18.05 13.16 -18.77
C PRO A 304 19.07 12.48 -19.68
N GLU A 305 20.17 12.00 -19.11
CA GLU A 305 21.09 11.07 -19.79
C GLU A 305 20.27 9.90 -20.37
N PRO A 306 20.50 9.48 -21.62
CA PRO A 306 19.76 8.37 -22.21
C PRO A 306 20.04 7.09 -21.42
N ASP A 307 18.97 6.52 -20.84
CA ASP A 307 19.01 5.22 -20.16
C ASP A 307 19.58 4.15 -21.10
N PRO A 308 20.54 3.30 -20.67
CA PRO A 308 21.00 2.17 -21.47
C PRO A 308 19.82 1.30 -21.90
N THR A 309 19.83 0.96 -23.19
CA THR A 309 18.93 0.09 -23.95
C THR A 309 17.87 -0.67 -23.14
N PRO A 310 16.56 -0.55 -23.45
CA PRO A 310 15.52 -1.24 -22.70
C PRO A 310 15.77 -2.75 -22.67
N PRO A 311 15.43 -3.44 -21.56
CA PRO A 311 15.31 -4.89 -21.60
C PRO A 311 14.32 -5.25 -22.71
N ALA A 312 14.68 -6.24 -23.53
CA ALA A 312 13.89 -6.63 -24.68
C ALA A 312 12.42 -6.84 -24.27
N PRO A 313 11.44 -6.38 -25.07
CA PRO A 313 10.04 -6.59 -24.78
C PRO A 313 9.83 -8.09 -24.54
N VAL A 314 9.31 -8.43 -23.35
CA VAL A 314 8.99 -9.81 -23.01
C VAL A 314 7.86 -10.22 -23.95
N SER A 315 8.22 -10.90 -25.02
CA SER A 315 7.29 -11.37 -26.03
C SER A 315 6.33 -12.36 -25.37
N ALA A 316 5.06 -11.98 -25.23
CA ALA A 316 3.99 -12.91 -24.93
C ALA A 316 3.91 -13.90 -26.08
N ALA A 317 4.57 -15.05 -25.92
CA ALA A 317 4.62 -16.09 -26.94
C ALA A 317 3.21 -16.64 -27.18
N ALA A 318 2.57 -16.16 -28.26
CA ALA A 318 1.42 -16.82 -28.86
C ALA A 318 1.93 -18.10 -29.56
N GLY A 319 1.83 -19.24 -28.88
CA GLY A 319 2.34 -20.51 -29.39
C GLY A 319 1.62 -21.73 -28.82
N SER A 320 0.65 -22.23 -29.59
CA SER A 320 0.19 -23.63 -29.68
C SER A 320 0.34 -24.57 -28.47
N GLY A 321 -0.79 -24.85 -27.78
CA GLY A 321 -1.23 -26.21 -27.47
C GLY A 321 -0.31 -27.18 -26.70
N ARG A 322 0.74 -26.71 -26.03
CA ARG A 322 1.56 -27.52 -25.11
C ARG A 322 1.77 -26.72 -23.83
N ILE A 323 1.46 -27.33 -22.70
CA ILE A 323 1.70 -26.78 -21.36
C ILE A 323 3.20 -26.49 -21.25
N ASP A 324 3.57 -25.22 -21.33
CA ASP A 324 4.96 -24.78 -21.12
C ASP A 324 5.26 -24.86 -19.62
N CYS A 325 6.12 -25.81 -19.25
CA CYS A 325 6.56 -26.03 -17.87
C CYS A 325 7.72 -25.10 -17.46
N ARG A 326 8.09 -24.11 -18.29
CA ARG A 326 9.06 -23.10 -17.90
C ARG A 326 8.45 -22.25 -16.78
N ALA A 327 9.20 -22.09 -15.69
CA ALA A 327 8.85 -21.13 -14.65
C ALA A 327 8.75 -19.76 -15.33
N VAL A 328 7.53 -19.24 -15.45
CA VAL A 328 7.31 -17.85 -15.84
C VAL A 328 8.01 -17.04 -14.76
N ALA A 329 9.09 -16.34 -15.10
CA ALA A 329 9.72 -15.40 -14.18
C ALA A 329 8.61 -14.47 -13.68
N HIS A 330 8.35 -14.50 -12.37
CA HIS A 330 7.38 -13.61 -11.76
C HIS A 330 7.92 -12.20 -11.91
N VAL A 331 7.46 -11.48 -12.93
CA VAL A 331 7.76 -10.06 -13.10
C VAL A 331 7.03 -9.33 -11.98
N ASP A 332 7.79 -8.66 -11.13
CA ASP A 332 7.22 -7.82 -10.08
C ASP A 332 6.46 -6.65 -10.71
N TYR A 333 5.44 -6.14 -10.02
CA TYR A 333 4.64 -5.02 -10.51
C TYR A 333 5.51 -3.81 -10.85
N TRP A 334 6.47 -3.47 -9.98
CA TRP A 334 7.29 -2.28 -10.14
C TRP A 334 8.26 -2.40 -11.32
N GLU A 335 8.75 -3.60 -11.62
CA GLU A 335 9.53 -3.87 -12.82
C GLU A 335 8.71 -3.66 -14.10
N ALA A 336 7.45 -4.11 -14.10
CA ALA A 336 6.54 -3.90 -15.22
C ALA A 336 6.16 -2.42 -15.39
N ALA A 337 5.88 -1.74 -14.27
CA ALA A 337 5.53 -0.31 -14.24
C ALA A 337 6.69 0.59 -14.70
N ALA A 338 7.94 0.16 -14.54
CA ALA A 338 9.11 0.92 -14.97
C ALA A 338 9.10 1.27 -16.47
N ALA A 339 8.43 0.49 -17.32
CA ALA A 339 8.23 0.84 -18.72
C ALA A 339 7.35 2.09 -18.89
N GLY A 340 6.27 2.20 -18.09
CA GLY A 340 5.45 3.41 -18.00
C GLY A 340 6.25 4.58 -17.45
N ASP A 341 7.02 4.37 -16.38
CA ASP A 341 7.84 5.43 -15.76
C ASP A 341 8.90 6.01 -16.73
N ARG A 342 9.51 5.17 -17.58
CA ARG A 342 10.43 5.66 -18.63
C ARG A 342 9.74 6.53 -19.67
N LEU A 343 8.53 6.14 -20.09
CA LEU A 343 7.73 6.91 -21.05
C LEU A 343 7.21 8.21 -20.44
N LEU A 344 6.88 8.20 -19.14
CA LEU A 344 6.57 9.38 -18.35
C LEU A 344 7.76 10.35 -18.29
N THR A 345 8.96 9.84 -18.04
CA THR A 345 10.19 10.65 -18.06
C THR A 345 10.43 11.26 -19.45
N ARG A 346 10.19 10.50 -20.53
CA ARG A 346 10.26 11.01 -21.91
C ARG A 346 9.24 12.12 -22.18
N LEU A 347 7.99 11.93 -21.74
CA LEU A 347 6.92 12.91 -21.85
C LEU A 347 7.30 14.22 -21.14
N LEU A 348 7.84 14.12 -19.92
CA LEU A 348 8.27 15.28 -19.15
C LEU A 348 9.47 16.01 -19.76
N ALA A 349 10.41 15.29 -20.39
CA ALA A 349 11.62 15.84 -20.99
C ALA A 349 11.38 16.63 -22.30
N ARG A 350 10.20 16.51 -22.93
CA ARG A 350 9.80 17.23 -24.17
C ARG A 350 10.85 17.16 -25.29
N ARG A 351 11.27 15.95 -25.68
CA ARG A 351 12.27 15.80 -26.75
C ARG A 351 11.75 16.37 -28.07
N PRO A 352 12.57 17.13 -28.82
CA PRO A 352 12.16 17.65 -30.12
C PRO A 352 11.74 16.53 -31.07
N GLY A 353 10.57 16.67 -31.70
CA GLY A 353 10.02 15.70 -32.64
C GLY A 353 9.15 14.61 -32.02
N ASP A 354 9.05 14.53 -30.70
CA ASP A 354 8.05 13.68 -30.06
C ASP A 354 6.64 14.25 -30.27
N ASP A 355 5.69 13.38 -30.60
CA ASP A 355 4.26 13.68 -30.51
C ASP A 355 3.80 13.36 -29.08
N PRO A 356 3.47 14.36 -28.24
CA PRO A 356 3.09 14.13 -26.85
C PRO A 356 1.90 13.18 -26.72
N SER A 357 0.93 13.24 -27.63
CA SER A 357 -0.27 12.39 -27.58
C SER A 357 0.09 10.92 -27.82
N ALA A 358 1.00 10.66 -28.76
CA ALA A 358 1.50 9.31 -29.04
C ALA A 358 2.30 8.76 -27.85
N VAL A 359 3.16 9.57 -27.23
CA VAL A 359 3.92 9.16 -26.03
C VAL A 359 2.99 8.89 -24.85
N THR A 360 1.96 9.72 -24.65
CA THR A 360 0.93 9.53 -23.63
C THR A 360 0.18 8.21 -23.83
N ALA A 361 -0.25 7.91 -25.06
CA ALA A 361 -0.93 6.65 -25.37
C ALA A 361 -0.03 5.42 -25.13
N GLU A 362 1.27 5.50 -25.49
CA GLU A 362 2.24 4.45 -25.24
C GLU A 362 2.46 4.23 -23.72
N MET A 363 2.59 5.33 -22.97
CA MET A 363 2.75 5.34 -21.51
C MET A 363 1.54 4.70 -20.81
N VAL A 364 0.33 5.10 -21.19
CA VAL A 364 -0.92 4.52 -20.67
C VAL A 364 -0.96 3.02 -20.96
N GLY A 365 -0.69 2.60 -22.19
CA GLY A 365 -0.66 1.17 -22.52
C GLY A 365 0.39 0.38 -21.74
N ALA A 366 1.52 0.99 -21.36
CA ALA A 366 2.52 0.36 -20.50
C ALA A 366 2.03 0.18 -19.06
N TYR A 367 1.40 1.20 -18.48
CA TYR A 367 0.78 1.06 -17.15
C TYR A 367 -0.39 0.08 -17.17
N GLU A 368 -1.26 0.10 -18.18
CA GLU A 368 -2.37 -0.87 -18.30
C GLU A 368 -1.86 -2.32 -18.36
N ARG A 369 -0.75 -2.58 -19.05
CA ARG A 369 -0.10 -3.89 -19.04
C ARG A 369 0.41 -4.26 -17.65
N ALA A 370 1.04 -3.34 -16.93
CA ALA A 370 1.48 -3.57 -15.55
C ALA A 370 0.29 -3.78 -14.61
N PHE A 371 -0.79 -3.03 -14.78
CA PHE A 371 -2.03 -3.14 -14.00
C PHE A 371 -2.70 -4.49 -14.25
N GLY A 372 -2.67 -4.99 -15.49
CA GLY A 372 -3.18 -6.30 -15.89
C GLY A 372 -2.43 -7.49 -15.29
N LEU A 373 -1.24 -7.30 -14.71
CA LEU A 373 -0.57 -8.32 -13.91
C LEU A 373 -1.30 -8.54 -12.57
N ARG A 374 -0.72 -9.34 -11.66
CA ARG A 374 -1.25 -9.54 -10.30
C ARG A 374 -1.08 -8.31 -9.38
N SER A 375 -1.23 -7.11 -9.94
CA SER A 375 -1.18 -5.86 -9.19
C SER A 375 -2.32 -5.79 -8.17
N SER A 376 -1.99 -5.28 -6.99
CA SER A 376 -2.95 -4.84 -5.99
C SER A 376 -3.54 -3.49 -6.37
N TRP A 377 -4.69 -3.17 -5.81
CA TRP A 377 -5.30 -1.85 -5.92
C TRP A 377 -4.35 -0.76 -5.43
N ARG A 378 -3.61 -1.02 -4.34
CA ARG A 378 -2.67 -0.06 -3.73
C ARG A 378 -1.51 0.28 -4.66
N GLU A 379 -0.95 -0.71 -5.34
CA GLU A 379 0.11 -0.52 -6.33
C GLU A 379 -0.35 0.38 -7.48
N ARG A 380 -1.54 0.09 -8.04
CA ARG A 380 -2.14 0.92 -9.10
C ARG A 380 -2.44 2.34 -8.64
N ALA A 381 -3.04 2.48 -7.45
CA ALA A 381 -3.33 3.76 -6.84
C ALA A 381 -2.05 4.59 -6.64
N SER A 382 -0.94 3.96 -6.25
CA SER A 382 0.34 4.66 -6.09
C SER A 382 0.90 5.20 -7.41
N SER A 383 0.73 4.49 -8.53
CA SER A 383 1.12 4.99 -9.85
C SER A 383 0.24 6.16 -10.29
N ILE A 384 -1.06 6.09 -10.05
CA ILE A 384 -2.00 7.19 -10.36
C ILE A 384 -1.72 8.41 -9.48
N ASP A 385 -1.52 8.22 -8.17
CA ASP A 385 -1.11 9.27 -7.22
C ASP A 385 0.16 9.99 -7.72
N HIS A 386 1.13 9.24 -8.23
CA HIS A 386 2.35 9.83 -8.75
C HIS A 386 2.11 10.71 -9.98
N LEU A 387 1.27 10.29 -10.92
CA LEU A 387 0.87 11.10 -12.08
C LEU A 387 0.12 12.36 -11.65
N CYS A 388 -0.80 12.23 -10.68
CA CYS A 388 -1.51 13.36 -10.08
C CYS A 388 -0.55 14.35 -9.44
N ASP A 389 0.44 13.88 -8.68
CA ASP A 389 1.46 14.73 -8.07
C ASP A 389 2.25 15.49 -9.14
N LEU A 390 2.73 14.82 -10.19
CA LEU A 390 3.49 15.47 -11.26
C LEU A 390 2.64 16.50 -12.00
N ARG A 391 1.38 16.18 -12.29
CA ARG A 391 0.42 17.13 -12.89
C ARG A 391 0.26 18.37 -12.00
N ASP A 392 0.08 18.16 -10.70
CA ASP A 392 -0.08 19.23 -9.71
C ASP A 392 1.21 19.99 -9.45
N LEU A 393 2.38 19.46 -9.83
CA LEU A 393 3.69 20.12 -9.78
C LEU A 393 4.05 20.90 -11.06
N LEU A 394 3.28 20.76 -12.14
CA LEU A 394 3.39 21.60 -13.32
C LEU A 394 2.69 22.95 -13.11
N GLY A 395 3.09 23.97 -13.88
CA GLY A 395 2.35 25.23 -13.96
C GLY A 395 1.03 25.06 -14.72
N ASP A 396 0.06 25.94 -14.46
CA ASP A 396 -1.27 25.85 -15.09
C ASP A 396 -1.23 25.96 -16.63
N ASP A 397 -0.28 26.72 -17.17
CA ASP A 397 -0.08 26.90 -18.61
C ASP A 397 0.79 25.80 -19.27
N ASP A 398 1.26 24.81 -18.52
CA ASP A 398 2.12 23.77 -19.08
C ASP A 398 1.29 22.70 -19.81
N ALA A 399 1.42 22.63 -21.12
CA ALA A 399 0.72 21.63 -21.95
C ALA A 399 0.94 20.16 -21.54
N ARG A 400 2.01 19.83 -20.78
CA ARG A 400 2.21 18.48 -20.20
C ARG A 400 1.09 18.13 -19.19
N ARG A 401 0.47 19.13 -18.57
CA ARG A 401 -0.63 18.97 -17.60
C ARG A 401 -1.85 18.32 -18.24
N ASP A 402 -2.18 18.67 -19.47
CA ASP A 402 -3.29 18.08 -20.24
C ASP A 402 -3.00 16.61 -20.56
N GLN A 403 -1.77 16.31 -20.97
CA GLN A 403 -1.31 14.95 -21.28
C GLN A 403 -1.39 14.03 -20.04
N LEU A 404 -0.93 14.51 -18.88
CA LEU A 404 -1.06 13.77 -17.63
C LEU A 404 -2.52 13.60 -17.22
N SER A 405 -3.36 14.61 -17.43
CA SER A 405 -4.80 14.52 -17.13
C SER A 405 -5.50 13.48 -18.00
N GLU A 406 -5.16 13.41 -19.28
CA GLU A 406 -5.65 12.38 -20.20
C GLU A 406 -5.20 10.97 -19.76
N ALA A 407 -3.93 10.83 -19.39
CA ALA A 407 -3.39 9.56 -18.89
C ALA A 407 -4.08 9.08 -17.61
N ILE A 408 -4.24 9.97 -16.62
CA ILE A 408 -4.96 9.68 -15.37
C ILE A 408 -6.39 9.22 -15.68
N ALA A 409 -7.11 9.97 -16.52
CA ALA A 409 -8.48 9.62 -16.89
C ALA A 409 -8.59 8.29 -17.64
N ALA A 410 -7.57 7.92 -18.44
CA ALA A 410 -7.52 6.64 -19.12
C ALA A 410 -7.30 5.47 -18.15
N LEU A 411 -6.36 5.60 -17.22
CA LEU A 411 -6.08 4.58 -16.20
C LEU A 411 -7.26 4.40 -15.23
N ASP A 412 -7.95 5.48 -14.86
CA ASP A 412 -9.18 5.40 -14.06
C ASP A 412 -10.35 4.74 -14.82
N ARG A 413 -10.41 4.91 -16.15
CA ARG A 413 -11.40 4.18 -16.98
C ARG A 413 -11.07 2.70 -17.03
N TRP A 414 -9.81 2.34 -17.21
CA TRP A 414 -9.37 0.94 -17.21
C TRP A 414 -9.82 0.20 -15.95
N GLU A 415 -9.66 0.80 -14.77
CA GLU A 415 -10.08 0.21 -13.50
C GLU A 415 -11.60 -0.03 -13.48
N ARG A 416 -12.39 0.99 -13.87
CA ARG A 416 -13.86 0.89 -13.92
C ARG A 416 -14.36 -0.13 -14.92
N ASP A 417 -13.78 -0.15 -16.12
CA ASP A 417 -14.16 -1.08 -17.19
C ASP A 417 -13.85 -2.53 -16.78
N ARG A 418 -12.72 -2.74 -16.11
CA ARG A 418 -12.38 -4.03 -15.52
C ARG A 418 -13.38 -4.45 -14.45
N GLN A 419 -13.72 -3.55 -13.51
CA GLN A 419 -14.73 -3.82 -12.49
C GLN A 419 -16.09 -4.16 -13.11
N ALA A 420 -16.47 -3.47 -14.20
CA ALA A 420 -17.69 -3.74 -14.94
C ALA A 420 -17.65 -5.10 -15.68
N ALA A 421 -16.50 -5.49 -16.22
CA ALA A 421 -16.29 -6.81 -16.83
C ALA A 421 -16.38 -7.94 -15.80
N GLU A 422 -15.71 -7.79 -14.65
CA GLU A 422 -15.79 -8.74 -13.53
C GLU A 422 -17.23 -8.87 -13.00
N ALA A 423 -17.97 -7.75 -12.87
CA ALA A 423 -19.37 -7.77 -12.47
C ALA A 423 -20.30 -8.47 -13.49
N ALA A 424 -19.91 -8.47 -14.77
CA ALA A 424 -20.62 -9.17 -15.83
C ALA A 424 -20.21 -10.65 -15.97
N GLY A 425 -19.26 -11.13 -15.15
CA GLY A 425 -18.75 -12.51 -15.23
C GLY A 425 -17.95 -12.80 -16.49
N ARG A 426 -17.28 -11.78 -17.06
CA ARG A 426 -16.48 -11.88 -18.29
C ARG A 426 -14.99 -12.04 -18.02
#